data_AF-A0A699Z482-F1
#
_entry.id   AF-A0A699Z482-F1
#
_cell.length_a   1.000
_cell.length_b   1.000
_cell.length_c   1.000
_cell.angle_alpha   90.00
_cell.angle_beta   90.00
_cell.angle_gamma   90.00
#
_symmetry.space_group_name_H-M   'P 1'
#
loop_
_entity.id
_entity.type
_entity.pdbx_description
1 polymer ?
#
loop_
_entity_poly.entity_id
_entity_poly.type
_entity_poly.pdbx_seq_one_letter_code
_entity_poly.pdbx_strand_id
1 'polypeptide(L)'
;VPYDFRVKISQICSELNVDGIRGDIVTNRAAKALAAFEGRTEVTPEDIYRVVPLCLRHRLRKDPLADIDSGDKVRDVFKTVFGME
;
A
#
# COMPACT_ATOMS: atom_id res chain seq x y z
N VAL A 1 -13.70 -0.83 1.72
CA VAL A 1 -12.60 0.18 1.81
C VAL A 1 -13.23 1.54 1.98
N PRO A 2 -13.21 2.08 3.21
CA PRO A 2 -13.61 3.45 3.53
C PRO A 2 -12.98 4.48 2.60
N TYR A 3 -13.66 5.61 2.37
CA TYR A 3 -13.18 6.66 1.46
C TYR A 3 -11.78 7.20 1.86
N ASP A 4 -11.59 7.48 3.15
CA ASP A 4 -10.31 7.95 3.71
C ASP A 4 -9.16 6.99 3.37
N PHE A 5 -9.38 5.68 3.48
CA PHE A 5 -8.35 4.68 3.18
C PHE A 5 -8.02 4.65 1.69
N ARG A 6 -8.99 4.91 0.80
CA ARG A 6 -8.72 5.00 -0.64
C ARG A 6 -7.82 6.19 -0.96
N VAL A 7 -8.07 7.34 -0.33
CA VAL A 7 -7.25 8.55 -0.49
C VAL A 7 -5.83 8.29 0.03
N LYS A 8 -5.70 7.67 1.21
CA LYS A 8 -4.39 7.31 1.78
C LYS A 8 -3.63 6.30 0.93
N ILE A 9 -4.30 5.31 0.33
CA ILE A 9 -3.66 4.40 -0.64
C ILE A 9 -3.08 5.19 -1.83
N SER A 10 -3.83 6.15 -2.37
CA SER A 10 -3.34 6.99 -3.46
C SER A 10 -2.20 7.91 -3.02
N GLN A 11 -2.23 8.42 -1.78
CA GLN A 11 -1.12 9.16 -1.20
C GLN A 11 0.16 8.31 -1.13
N ILE A 12 0.07 7.05 -0.68
CA ILE A 12 1.22 6.12 -0.67
C ILE A 12 1.77 5.92 -2.09
N CYS A 13 0.91 5.67 -3.09
CA CYS A 13 1.35 5.52 -4.48
C CYS A 13 2.06 6.78 -5.00
N SER A 14 1.56 7.96 -4.63
CA SER A 14 2.14 9.26 -4.98
C SER A 14 3.51 9.47 -4.32
N GLU A 15 3.62 9.24 -3.01
CA GLU A 15 4.88 9.38 -2.26
C GLU A 15 5.97 8.39 -2.73
N LEU A 16 5.56 7.21 -3.17
CA LEU A 16 6.46 6.20 -3.75
C LEU A 16 6.78 6.43 -5.24
N ASN A 17 6.23 7.49 -5.86
CA ASN A 17 6.42 7.83 -7.27
C ASN A 17 6.12 6.63 -8.21
N VAL A 18 5.03 5.92 -7.93
CA VAL A 18 4.57 4.77 -8.72
C VAL A 18 4.03 5.25 -10.06
N ASP A 19 4.39 4.55 -11.13
CA ASP A 19 3.91 4.88 -12.47
C ASP A 19 2.45 4.45 -12.69
N GLY A 20 1.62 5.44 -13.01
CA GLY A 20 0.19 5.30 -13.27
C GLY A 20 -0.65 4.80 -12.08
N ILE A 21 -1.94 4.60 -12.32
CA ILE A 21 -2.95 4.32 -11.28
C ILE A 21 -3.12 2.82 -10.95
N ARG A 22 -2.30 1.96 -11.55
CA ARG A 22 -2.44 0.49 -11.36
C ARG A 22 -2.08 0.08 -9.93
N GLY A 23 -1.16 0.79 -9.27
CA GLY A 23 -0.83 0.55 -7.87
C GLY A 23 -2.07 0.71 -6.98
N ASP A 24 -2.78 1.83 -7.14
CA ASP A 24 -3.97 2.21 -6.38
C ASP A 24 -5.07 1.15 -6.51
N ILE A 25 -5.38 0.76 -7.75
CA ILE A 25 -6.45 -0.20 -8.07
C ILE A 25 -6.14 -1.56 -7.45
N VAL A 26 -4.89 -2.03 -7.60
CA VAL A 26 -4.49 -3.36 -7.13
C VAL A 26 -4.47 -3.40 -5.60
N THR A 27 -3.93 -2.39 -4.93
CA THR A 27 -3.92 -2.30 -3.45
C THR A 27 -5.34 -2.29 -2.88
N ASN A 28 -6.25 -1.52 -3.50
CA ASN A 28 -7.66 -1.51 -3.10
C ASN A 28 -8.34 -2.88 -3.25
N ARG A 29 -8.07 -3.59 -4.36
CA ARG A 29 -8.62 -4.93 -4.61
C ARG A 29 -8.04 -5.97 -3.66
N ALA A 30 -6.73 -5.92 -3.41
CA ALA A 30 -6.05 -6.83 -2.51
C ALA A 30 -6.54 -6.66 -1.06
N ALA A 31 -6.69 -5.43 -0.58
CA ALA A 31 -7.20 -5.17 0.78
C ALA A 31 -8.64 -5.67 0.96
N LYS A 32 -9.50 -5.50 -0.07
CA LYS A 32 -10.85 -6.08 -0.07
C LYS A 32 -10.83 -7.61 -0.06
N ALA A 33 -9.97 -8.20 -0.89
CA ALA A 33 -9.83 -9.65 -0.97
C ALA A 33 -9.36 -10.25 0.36
N LEU A 34 -8.41 -9.59 1.04
CA LEU A 34 -7.93 -10.03 2.34
C LEU A 34 -9.03 -9.93 3.42
N ALA A 35 -9.74 -8.81 3.49
CA ALA A 35 -10.88 -8.68 4.41
C ALA A 35 -11.95 -9.76 4.17
N ALA A 36 -12.30 -10.00 2.91
CA ALA A 36 -13.27 -11.04 2.53
C ALA A 36 -12.77 -12.46 2.84
N PHE A 37 -11.48 -12.73 2.60
CA PHE A 37 -10.84 -14.01 2.94
C PHE A 37 -10.92 -14.30 4.45
N GLU A 38 -10.84 -13.26 5.28
CA GLU A 38 -10.97 -13.36 6.74
C GLU A 38 -12.42 -13.20 7.24
N GLY A 39 -13.41 -13.31 6.35
CA GLY A 39 -14.84 -13.28 6.72
C GLY A 39 -15.37 -11.91 7.14
N ARG A 40 -14.64 -10.83 6.88
CA ARG A 40 -15.05 -9.45 7.17
C ARG A 40 -15.56 -8.75 5.92
N THR A 41 -16.46 -7.78 6.11
CA THR A 41 -16.99 -6.92 5.03
C THR A 41 -16.29 -5.56 4.97
N GLU A 42 -15.64 -5.16 6.06
CA GLU A 42 -14.91 -3.90 6.17
C GLU A 42 -13.40 -4.10 6.17
N VAL A 43 -12.73 -3.24 5.41
CA VAL A 43 -11.28 -3.20 5.29
C VAL A 43 -10.71 -2.36 6.42
N THR A 44 -9.70 -2.88 7.08
CA THR A 44 -8.95 -2.24 8.17
C THR A 44 -7.59 -1.72 7.69
N PRO A 45 -6.92 -0.81 8.43
CA PRO A 45 -5.55 -0.43 8.12
C PRO A 45 -4.58 -1.62 8.06
N GLU A 46 -4.76 -2.62 8.92
CA GLU A 46 -3.95 -3.84 8.96
C GLU A 46 -4.04 -4.64 7.66
N ASP A 47 -5.23 -4.70 7.04
CA ASP A 47 -5.39 -5.35 5.74
C ASP A 47 -4.52 -4.69 4.67
N ILE A 48 -4.52 -3.35 4.68
CA ILE A 48 -3.76 -2.55 3.72
C ILE A 48 -2.26 -2.72 3.99
N TYR A 49 -1.84 -2.67 5.25
CA TYR A 49 -0.44 -2.87 5.66
C TYR A 49 0.12 -4.21 5.19
N ARG A 50 -0.67 -5.28 5.28
CA ARG A 50 -0.26 -6.64 4.88
C ARG A 50 -0.10 -6.79 3.38
N VAL A 51 -0.95 -6.14 2.58
CA VAL A 51 -0.94 -6.31 1.11
C VAL A 51 -0.11 -5.27 0.37
N VAL A 52 0.06 -4.06 0.91
CA VAL A 52 0.67 -2.94 0.19
C VAL A 52 2.09 -3.22 -0.31
N PRO A 53 2.99 -3.90 0.42
CA PRO A 53 4.32 -4.24 -0.09
C PRO A 53 4.26 -5.23 -1.25
N LEU A 54 3.32 -6.17 -1.22
CA LEU A 54 3.10 -7.13 -2.31
C LEU A 54 2.64 -6.42 -3.59
N CYS A 55 1.82 -5.39 -3.44
CA CYS A 55 1.27 -4.61 -4.56
C CYS A 55 2.27 -3.61 -5.16
N LEU A 56 3.16 -3.01 -4.35
CA LEU A 56 3.94 -1.84 -4.75
C LEU A 56 5.46 -2.08 -4.85
N ARG A 57 6.05 -3.08 -4.18
CA ARG A 57 7.52 -3.23 -4.12
C ARG A 57 8.20 -3.33 -5.50
N HIS A 58 7.50 -3.92 -6.46
CA HIS A 58 7.99 -4.14 -7.83
C HIS A 58 7.65 -2.99 -8.78
N ARG A 59 6.93 -1.97 -8.28
CA ARG A 59 6.54 -0.76 -9.02
C ARG A 59 7.40 0.44 -8.69
N LEU A 60 8.27 0.30 -7.69
CA LEU A 60 9.22 1.34 -7.30
C LEU A 60 10.31 1.46 -8.35
N ARG A 61 10.68 2.70 -8.65
CA ARG A 61 11.93 2.99 -9.35
C ARG A 61 13.06 2.75 -8.35
N LYS A 62 13.86 1.71 -8.60
CA LYS A 62 15.02 1.41 -7.76
C LYS A 62 16.13 2.41 -8.06
N ASP A 63 16.58 3.10 -7.02
CA ASP A 63 17.83 3.83 -7.05
C ASP A 63 18.97 2.81 -6.86
N PRO A 64 19.94 2.72 -7.79
CA PRO A 64 21.09 1.81 -7.66
C PRO A 64 21.91 2.02 -6.38
N LEU A 65 21.80 3.19 -5.73
CA LEU A 65 22.53 3.55 -4.51
C LEU A 65 21.69 3.36 -3.23
N ALA A 66 20.44 2.89 -3.33
CA ALA A 66 19.60 2.67 -2.16
C ALA A 66 19.90 1.33 -1.49
N ASP A 67 20.29 1.37 -0.22
CA ASP A 67 20.55 0.18 0.62
C ASP A 67 19.28 -0.45 1.23
N ILE A 68 18.14 0.23 1.14
CA ILE A 68 16.88 -0.20 1.78
C ILE A 68 16.09 -1.14 0.86
N ASP A 69 15.57 -2.25 1.42
CA ASP A 69 14.68 -3.14 0.67
C ASP A 69 13.41 -2.39 0.23
N SER A 70 13.00 -2.64 -1.02
CA SER A 70 11.84 -1.98 -1.62
C SER A 70 10.53 -2.26 -0.88
N GLY A 71 10.40 -3.43 -0.23
CA GLY A 71 9.26 -3.77 0.59
C GLY A 71 9.22 -3.01 1.91
N ASP A 72 10.36 -2.84 2.56
CA ASP A 72 10.47 -2.08 3.82
C ASP A 72 10.17 -0.60 3.59
N LYS A 73 10.71 -0.02 2.51
CA LYS A 73 10.37 1.35 2.10
C LYS A 73 8.86 1.57 1.91
N VAL A 74 8.14 0.58 1.36
CA VAL A 74 6.67 0.67 1.22
C VAL A 74 5.98 0.65 2.58
N ARG A 75 6.46 -0.15 3.52
CA ARG A 75 5.91 -0.23 4.88
C ARG A 75 6.14 1.08 5.64
N ASP A 76 7.31 1.69 5.50
CA ASP A 76 7.65 2.97 6.15
C ASP A 76 6.76 4.12 5.64
N VAL A 77 6.54 4.19 4.33
CA VAL A 77 5.62 5.17 3.75
C VAL A 77 4.18 4.92 4.18
N PHE A 78 3.74 3.65 4.21
CA PHE A 78 2.43 3.31 4.76
C PHE A 78 2.25 3.83 6.19
N LYS A 79 3.22 3.54 7.06
CA LYS A 79 3.23 3.94 8.46
C LYS A 79 3.11 5.46 8.61
N THR A 80 3.90 6.19 7.82
CA THR A 80 3.87 7.66 7.76
C THR A 80 2.48 8.18 7.35
N VAL A 81 1.88 7.66 6.27
CA VAL A 81 0.58 8.12 5.75
C VAL A 81 -0.58 7.75 6.67
N PHE A 82 -0.54 6.59 7.32
CA PHE A 82 -1.60 6.13 8.23
C PHE A 82 -1.42 6.61 9.67
N GLY A 83 -0.29 7.26 10.01
CA GLY A 83 0.01 7.72 11.37
C GLY A 83 0.24 6.58 12.35
N MET A 84 0.90 5.50 11.90
CA MET A 84 1.19 4.31 12.69
C MET A 84 2.71 4.22 12.87
N GLU A 85 3.22 4.32 14.10
CA GLU A 85 4.66 4.13 14.41
C GLU A 85 5.08 2.65 14.31
#